data_AF-A0A9E4LFQ1-F1
#
_entry.id   AF-A0A9E4LFQ1-F1
#
_cell.length_a   1.000
_cell.length_b   1.000
_cell.length_c   1.000
_cell.angle_alpha   90.00
_cell.angle_beta   90.00
_cell.angle_gamma   90.00
#
_symmetry.space_group_name_H-M   'P 1'
#
loop_
_entity.id
_entity.type
_entity.pdbx_description
1 polymer ?
#
loop_
_entity_poly.entity_id
_entity_poly.type
_entity_poly.pdbx_seq_one_letter_code
_entity_poly.pdbx_strand_id
1 'polypeptide(L)'
;MVEHYDEPREITGTEYIPLSVDNIEVATFTPNPGGKPPYTQVHVRLEVDGAGEDLPAFVLRFKSPRTLDRVIGAMLDHRNQVWPESGG
;
A
#
# COMPACT_ATOMS: atom_id res chain seq x y z
N MET A 1 5.59 -10.69 10.13
CA MET A 1 6.13 -9.91 11.26
C MET A 1 6.14 -8.48 10.79
N VAL A 2 5.38 -7.61 11.45
CA VAL A 2 5.41 -6.16 11.18
C VAL A 2 6.32 -5.58 12.26
N GLU A 3 7.35 -4.87 11.85
CA GLU A 3 8.25 -4.21 12.79
C GLU A 3 7.67 -2.84 13.15
N HIS A 4 7.63 -2.53 14.43
CA HIS A 4 7.16 -1.25 14.96
C HIS A 4 8.34 -0.48 15.54
N TYR A 5 8.32 0.83 15.32
CA TYR A 5 9.36 1.74 15.79
C TYR A 5 8.68 2.89 16.55
N ASP A 6 9.03 3.03 17.82
CA ASP A 6 8.43 4.03 18.72
C ASP A 6 8.97 5.44 18.49
N GLU A 7 10.15 5.56 17.85
CA GLU A 7 10.79 6.82 17.50
C GLU A 7 10.99 6.93 15.97
N PRO A 8 10.83 8.14 15.37
CA PRO A 8 11.13 8.35 13.97
C PRO A 8 12.58 7.97 13.67
N ARG A 9 12.79 7.11 12.67
CA ARG A 9 14.12 6.69 12.24
C ARG A 9 14.21 6.63 10.74
N GLU A 10 15.38 6.97 10.23
CA GLU A 10 15.70 6.76 8.84
C GLU A 10 15.88 5.26 8.56
N ILE A 11 15.14 4.74 7.58
CA ILE A 11 15.38 3.43 6.99
C ILE A 11 16.57 3.55 6.03
N THR A 12 17.75 3.13 6.50
CA THR A 12 18.99 3.18 5.72
C THR A 12 18.97 2.19 4.55
N GLY A 13 19.50 2.59 3.39
CA GLY A 13 19.61 1.73 2.20
C GLY A 13 18.37 1.71 1.32
N THR A 14 17.45 2.67 1.50
CA THR A 14 16.24 2.84 0.68
C THR A 14 16.19 4.28 0.15
N GLU A 15 15.76 4.44 -1.10
CA GLU A 15 15.46 5.75 -1.68
C GLU A 15 14.02 6.15 -1.31
N TYR A 16 13.84 7.34 -0.75
CA TYR A 16 12.52 7.89 -0.46
C TYR A 16 11.98 8.57 -1.69
N ILE A 17 10.98 7.94 -2.32
CA ILE A 17 10.25 8.55 -3.41
C ILE A 17 8.94 9.09 -2.83
N PRO A 18 8.71 10.43 -2.87
CA PRO A 18 7.45 10.98 -2.39
C PRO A 18 6.32 10.42 -3.24
N LEU A 19 5.38 9.73 -2.61
CA LEU A 19 4.16 9.29 -3.26
C LEU A 19 3.23 10.50 -3.42
N SER A 20 3.35 11.21 -4.54
CA SER A 20 2.25 12.03 -5.04
C SER A 20 1.22 11.09 -5.63
N VAL A 21 0.22 10.74 -4.83
CA VAL A 21 -0.79 9.76 -5.21
C VAL A 21 -1.86 10.46 -6.04
N ASP A 22 -1.58 10.65 -7.33
CA ASP A 22 -2.58 11.15 -8.28
C ASP A 22 -3.47 10.02 -8.81
N ASN A 23 -3.02 8.77 -8.70
CA ASN A 23 -3.78 7.60 -9.14
C ASN A 23 -3.54 6.38 -8.23
N ILE A 24 -4.61 5.90 -7.57
CA ILE A 24 -4.66 4.58 -6.92
C ILE A 24 -5.63 3.72 -7.71
N GLU A 25 -5.14 2.62 -8.26
CA GLU A 25 -6.01 1.62 -8.89
C GLU A 25 -6.12 0.40 -7.99
N VAL A 26 -7.35 0.04 -7.64
CA VAL A 26 -7.65 -1.19 -6.90
C VAL A 26 -8.43 -2.13 -7.81
N ALA A 27 -7.86 -3.30 -8.09
CA ALA A 27 -8.44 -4.27 -9.00
C ALA A 27 -8.53 -5.66 -8.34
N THR A 28 -9.60 -6.39 -8.66
CA THR A 28 -9.74 -7.79 -8.26
C THR A 28 -9.15 -8.71 -9.32
N PHE A 29 -8.38 -9.69 -8.89
CA PHE A 29 -7.83 -10.73 -9.76
C PHE A 29 -8.58 -12.05 -9.60
N THR A 30 -8.71 -12.75 -10.72
CA THR A 30 -9.22 -14.12 -10.81
C THR A 30 -8.34 -14.93 -11.77
N PRO A 31 -8.11 -16.22 -11.48
CA PRO A 31 -7.41 -17.11 -12.42
C PRO A 31 -8.30 -17.49 -13.61
N ASN A 32 -9.61 -17.26 -13.54
CA ASN A 32 -10.54 -17.63 -14.60
C ASN A 32 -10.45 -16.62 -15.77
N PRO A 33 -10.35 -17.10 -17.03
CA PRO A 33 -10.34 -16.24 -18.20
C PRO A 33 -11.57 -15.31 -18.25
N GLY A 34 -11.34 -14.05 -18.64
CA GLY A 34 -12.40 -13.07 -18.81
C GLY A 34 -12.95 -12.46 -17.51
N GLY A 35 -12.21 -12.53 -16.39
CA GLY A 35 -12.57 -11.80 -15.18
C GLY A 35 -13.73 -12.42 -14.38
N LYS A 36 -14.02 -13.70 -14.59
CA LYS A 36 -15.13 -14.39 -13.92
C LYS A 36 -14.77 -14.81 -12.48
N PRO A 37 -15.72 -14.77 -11.53
CA PRO A 37 -15.53 -15.33 -10.19
C PRO A 37 -15.08 -16.81 -10.20
N PRO A 38 -14.47 -17.32 -9.11
CA PRO A 38 -14.21 -16.61 -7.86
C PRO A 38 -12.97 -15.71 -7.95
N TYR A 39 -13.07 -14.51 -7.38
CA TYR A 39 -11.93 -13.60 -7.21
C TYR A 39 -11.03 -14.13 -6.09
N THR A 40 -9.72 -14.19 -6.33
CA THR A 40 -8.77 -14.83 -5.41
C THR A 40 -7.75 -13.86 -4.83
N GLN A 41 -7.58 -12.68 -5.43
CA GLN A 41 -6.61 -11.69 -4.98
C GLN A 41 -7.12 -10.27 -5.21
N VAL A 42 -6.57 -9.34 -4.44
CA VAL A 42 -6.72 -7.89 -4.65
C VAL A 42 -5.36 -7.34 -5.03
N HIS A 43 -5.32 -6.56 -6.10
CA HIS A 43 -4.15 -5.83 -6.58
C HIS A 43 -4.35 -4.35 -6.27
N VAL A 44 -3.34 -3.73 -5.66
CA VAL A 44 -3.28 -2.28 -5.46
C VAL A 44 -2.09 -1.79 -6.26
N ARG A 45 -2.35 -0.90 -7.21
CA ARG A 45 -1.34 -0.27 -8.05
C ARG A 45 -1.21 1.19 -7.63
N LEU A 46 0.02 1.58 -7.33
CA LEU A 46 0.39 2.95 -6.97
C LEU A 46 1.28 3.51 -8.07
N GLU A 47 0.85 4.59 -8.69
CA GLU A 47 1.66 5.39 -9.61
C GLU A 47 2.31 6.55 -8.84
N VAL A 48 3.52 6.94 -9.23
CA VAL A 48 4.29 7.98 -8.56
C VAL A 48 4.63 9.06 -9.58
N ASP A 49 4.23 10.30 -9.31
CA ASP A 49 4.52 11.43 -10.21
C ASP A 49 6.02 11.81 -10.20
N GLY A 50 6.54 12.23 -11.35
CA GLY A 50 7.95 12.60 -11.55
C GLY A 50 8.94 11.42 -11.52
N ALA A 51 8.47 10.22 -11.18
CA ALA A 51 9.17 8.99 -11.42
C ALA A 51 9.09 8.73 -12.93
N GLY A 52 10.17 8.98 -13.68
CA GLY A 52 10.16 8.83 -15.14
C GLY A 52 9.71 7.43 -15.60
N GLU A 53 9.63 7.18 -16.91
CA GLU A 53 9.22 5.88 -17.47
C GLU A 53 9.99 4.66 -16.89
N ASP A 54 11.13 4.91 -16.26
CA ASP A 54 12.01 3.92 -15.62
C ASP A 54 11.62 3.49 -14.19
N LEU A 55 10.66 4.17 -13.53
CA LEU A 55 10.20 3.77 -12.20
C LEU A 55 8.83 3.09 -12.29
N PRO A 56 8.79 1.74 -12.17
CA PRO A 56 7.57 0.99 -12.40
C PRO A 56 6.54 1.27 -11.30
N ALA A 57 5.26 1.34 -11.68
CA ALA A 57 4.16 1.32 -10.74
C ALA A 57 4.33 0.17 -9.74
N PHE A 58 4.26 0.48 -8.44
CA PHE A 58 4.40 -0.53 -7.40
C PHE A 58 3.06 -1.27 -7.27
N VAL A 59 3.07 -2.58 -7.58
CA VAL A 59 1.88 -3.42 -7.47
C VAL A 59 1.98 -4.30 -6.23
N LEU A 60 1.11 -4.02 -5.25
CA LEU A 60 0.94 -4.85 -4.07
C LEU A 60 -0.12 -5.92 -4.34
N ARG A 61 0.22 -7.19 -4.11
CA ARG A 61 -0.69 -8.33 -4.30
C ARG A 61 -1.06 -8.95 -2.97
N PHE A 62 -2.34 -8.84 -2.60
CA PHE A 62 -2.87 -9.43 -1.38
C PHE A 62 -3.59 -10.74 -1.70
N LYS A 63 -3.03 -11.85 -1.21
CA LYS A 63 -3.57 -13.21 -1.41
C LYS A 63 -4.63 -13.63 -0.39
N SER A 64 -5.00 -12.73 0.52
CA SER A 64 -5.97 -12.98 1.59
C SER A 64 -6.55 -11.65 2.07
N PRO A 65 -7.89 -11.55 2.28
CA PRO A 65 -8.52 -10.38 2.89
C PRO A 65 -7.86 -10.01 4.22
N ARG A 66 -7.55 -11.01 5.05
CA ARG A 66 -6.93 -10.81 6.36
C ARG A 66 -5.55 -10.14 6.28
N THR A 67 -4.81 -10.35 5.20
CA THR A 67 -3.51 -9.70 5.00
C THR A 67 -3.69 -8.23 4.63
N LEU A 68 -4.67 -7.92 3.79
CA LEU A 68 -5.02 -6.54 3.45
C LEU A 68 -5.48 -5.78 4.70
N ASP A 69 -6.39 -6.36 5.48
CA ASP A 69 -6.92 -5.74 6.71
C ASP A 69 -5.82 -5.43 7.72
N ARG A 70 -4.84 -6.34 7.87
CA ARG A 70 -3.68 -6.13 8.76
C ARG A 70 -2.80 -4.97 8.30
N VAL A 71 -2.58 -4.84 7.00
CA VAL A 71 -1.76 -3.77 6.43
C VAL A 71 -2.48 -2.43 6.58
N ILE A 72 -3.79 -2.38 6.27
CA ILE A 72 -4.63 -1.19 6.49
C ILE A 72 -4.62 -0.80 7.97
N GLY A 73 -4.87 -1.75 8.89
CA GLY A 73 -4.86 -1.51 10.33
C GLY A 73 -3.52 -0.94 10.81
N ALA A 74 -2.40 -1.54 10.43
CA ALA A 74 -1.07 -1.06 10.82
C ALA A 74 -0.78 0.36 10.29
N MET A 75 -1.21 0.68 9.05
CA MET A 75 -1.07 2.02 8.49
C MET A 75 -1.92 3.05 9.24
N LEU A 76 -3.17 2.71 9.58
CA LEU A 76 -4.07 3.57 10.34
C LEU A 76 -3.56 3.83 11.76
N ASP A 77 -3.12 2.78 12.45
CA ASP A 77 -2.55 2.87 13.80
C ASP A 77 -1.34 3.81 13.81
N HIS A 78 -0.41 3.63 12.86
CA HIS A 78 0.77 4.50 12.75
C HIS A 78 0.39 5.95 12.37
N ARG A 79 -0.54 6.15 11.43
CA ARG A 79 -1.05 7.48 11.06
C ARG A 79 -1.61 8.21 12.28
N ASN A 80 -2.39 7.53 13.12
CA ASN A 80 -2.98 8.12 14.33
C ASN A 80 -1.95 8.41 15.43
N GLN A 81 -0.84 7.68 15.48
CA GLN A 81 0.27 7.95 16.40
C GLN A 81 1.10 9.16 15.96
N VAL A 82 1.40 9.28 14.66
CA VAL A 82 2.23 10.35 14.10
C VAL A 82 1.45 11.65 13.94
N TRP A 83 0.21 11.56 13.48
CA TRP A 83 -0.73 12.67 13.34
C TRP A 83 -1.98 12.38 14.16
N PRO A 84 -1.88 12.40 15.49
CA PRO A 84 -3.06 12.34 16.33
C PRO A 84 -3.94 13.51 15.92
N GLU A 85 -5.17 13.23 15.50
CA GLU A 85 -6.14 14.29 15.22
C GLU A 85 -6.12 15.23 16.42
N SER A 86 -5.72 16.48 16.19
CA SER A 86 -5.90 17.52 17.20
C SER A 86 -7.40 17.55 17.42
N GLY A 87 -7.84 17.04 18.58
CA GLY A 87 -9.26 16.78 18.83
C GLY A 87 -10.14 17.93 18.35
N GLY A 88 -11.08 17.61 17.47
CA GLY A 88 -12.14 18.48 16.96
C GLY A 88 -13.43 17.70 16.94
#